data_AF-A0A2D4HZ23-F1
#
_entry.id   AF-A0A2D4HZ23-F1
#
_cell.length_a   1.000
_cell.length_b   1.000
_cell.length_c   1.000
_cell.angle_alpha   90.00
_cell.angle_beta   90.00
_cell.angle_gamma   90.00
#
_symmetry.space_group_name_H-M   'P 1'
#
loop_
_entity.id
_entity.type
_entity.pdbx_description
1 polymer ?
#
loop_
_entity_poly.entity_id
_entity_poly.type
_entity_poly.pdbx_seq_one_letter_code
_entity_poly.pdbx_strand_id
1 'polypeptide(L)'
;KSALVLLAGWLALTAYYVYLPLPSTVSEPWHLMMLDAMFRVVQQWSYLGHYIGLGHHSKLLNSWIGWSESLTMPSARAVKITDTTFDGVEVRVYQPHTQVSQKMLYRSIVYIHGGGWALLSTKGGYYNHFCEVMAESLDAVVVSINYKLVPDFHFPAQFDDILRATKHFLLPDVLAQYSVDPARIA
;
A
#
# COMPACT_ATOMS: atom_id res chain seq x y z
N LYS A 1 -18.30 35.68 -26.20
CA LYS A 1 -19.48 34.80 -26.32
C LYS A 1 -19.07 33.33 -26.49
N SER A 2 -18.23 32.99 -27.46
CA SER A 2 -17.76 31.61 -27.68
C SER A 2 -17.01 31.00 -26.49
N ALA A 3 -16.13 31.76 -25.81
CA ALA A 3 -15.41 31.28 -24.62
C ALA A 3 -16.34 30.89 -23.46
N LEU A 4 -17.43 31.64 -23.25
CA LEU A 4 -18.41 31.34 -22.20
C LEU A 4 -19.20 30.05 -22.51
N VAL A 5 -19.54 29.84 -23.79
CA VAL A 5 -20.21 28.61 -24.25
C VAL A 5 -19.31 27.40 -24.06
N LEU A 6 -18.02 27.52 -24.41
CA LEU A 6 -17.04 26.45 -24.21
C LEU A 6 -16.85 26.11 -22.73
N LEU A 7 -16.73 27.13 -21.88
CA LEU A 7 -16.61 26.94 -20.43
C LEU A 7 -17.84 26.24 -19.84
N ALA A 8 -19.04 26.69 -20.23
CA ALA A 8 -20.29 26.07 -19.76
C ALA A 8 -20.40 24.60 -20.21
N GLY A 9 -20.03 24.30 -21.46
CA GLY A 9 -19.98 22.93 -21.97
C GLY A 9 -18.99 22.06 -21.20
N TRP A 10 -17.79 22.57 -20.91
CA TRP A 10 -16.79 21.86 -20.12
C TRP A 10 -17.28 21.57 -18.70
N LEU A 11 -17.87 22.55 -18.02
CA LEU A 11 -18.43 22.37 -16.67
C LEU A 11 -19.56 21.33 -16.67
N ALA A 12 -20.44 21.34 -17.67
CA ALA A 12 -21.52 20.36 -17.79
C ALA A 12 -20.98 18.94 -18.01
N LEU A 13 -19.97 18.77 -18.87
CA LEU A 13 -19.32 17.47 -19.09
C LEU A 13 -18.60 16.97 -17.83
N THR A 14 -17.88 17.84 -17.12
CA THR A 14 -17.24 17.49 -15.85
C THR A 14 -18.26 17.09 -14.80
N ALA A 15 -19.33 17.86 -14.64
CA ALA A 15 -20.42 17.55 -13.71
C ALA A 15 -21.07 16.20 -14.05
N TYR A 16 -21.30 15.93 -15.34
CA TYR A 16 -21.82 14.65 -15.80
C TYR A 16 -20.86 13.49 -15.51
N TYR A 17 -19.56 13.66 -15.73
CA TYR A 17 -18.55 12.62 -15.47
C TYR A 17 -18.40 12.28 -13.98
N VAL A 18 -18.53 13.30 -13.10
CA VAL A 18 -18.55 13.11 -11.65
C VAL A 18 -19.87 12.47 -11.20
N TYR A 19 -20.97 12.75 -11.90
CA TYR A 19 -22.28 12.29 -11.50
C TYR A 19 -22.47 10.77 -11.66
N LEU A 20 -22.39 10.04 -10.55
CA LEU A 20 -22.85 8.67 -10.41
C LEU A 20 -23.98 8.63 -9.37
N PRO A 21 -25.24 8.29 -9.73
CA PRO A 21 -26.34 8.27 -8.78
C PRO A 21 -26.12 7.17 -7.73
N LEU A 22 -25.98 7.57 -6.47
CA LEU A 22 -25.81 6.66 -5.33
C LEU A 22 -27.12 6.53 -4.53
N PRO A 23 -27.32 5.42 -3.80
CA PRO A 23 -28.45 5.26 -2.89
C PRO A 23 -28.52 6.40 -1.87
N SER A 24 -29.73 6.82 -1.52
CA SER A 24 -29.97 7.92 -0.56
C SER A 24 -29.49 7.63 0.87
N THR A 25 -29.13 6.38 1.15
CA THR A 25 -28.57 5.95 2.45
C THR A 25 -27.12 6.36 2.66
N VAL A 26 -26.42 6.78 1.60
CA VAL A 26 -25.03 7.26 1.68
C VAL A 26 -25.04 8.66 2.27
N SER A 27 -24.39 8.86 3.42
CA SER A 27 -24.35 10.17 4.10
C SER A 27 -23.69 11.26 3.26
N GLU A 28 -22.63 10.92 2.53
CA GLU A 28 -21.83 11.88 1.75
C GLU A 28 -21.59 11.39 0.30
N PRO A 29 -22.63 11.38 -0.55
CA PRO A 29 -22.56 10.78 -1.87
C PRO A 29 -21.57 11.51 -2.78
N TRP A 30 -21.45 12.83 -2.66
CA TRP A 30 -20.58 13.63 -3.52
C TRP A 30 -19.09 13.35 -3.30
N HIS A 31 -18.67 13.02 -2.06
CA HIS A 31 -17.29 12.63 -1.77
C HIS A 31 -16.95 11.32 -2.48
N LEU A 32 -17.85 10.32 -2.42
CA LEU A 32 -17.66 9.04 -3.10
C LEU A 32 -17.66 9.20 -4.62
N MET A 33 -18.57 10.02 -5.16
CA MET A 33 -18.63 10.33 -6.59
C MET A 33 -17.35 11.00 -7.08
N MET A 34 -16.81 11.96 -6.32
CA MET A 34 -15.56 12.64 -6.66
C MET A 34 -14.37 11.66 -6.60
N LEU A 35 -14.31 10.83 -5.56
CA LEU A 35 -13.28 9.83 -5.37
C LEU A 35 -13.28 8.79 -6.50
N ASP A 36 -14.46 8.27 -6.87
CA ASP A 36 -14.67 7.35 -7.98
C ASP A 36 -14.32 7.99 -9.33
N ALA A 37 -14.74 9.23 -9.58
CA ALA A 37 -14.33 9.97 -10.78
C ALA A 37 -12.81 10.13 -10.87
N MET A 38 -12.13 10.45 -9.76
CA MET A 38 -10.66 10.49 -9.70
C MET A 38 -10.05 9.13 -10.06
N PHE A 39 -10.54 8.03 -9.47
CA PHE A 39 -10.05 6.68 -9.78
C PHE A 39 -10.26 6.32 -11.25
N ARG A 40 -11.39 6.67 -11.86
CA ARG A 40 -11.62 6.44 -13.29
C ARG A 40 -10.65 7.22 -14.16
N VAL A 41 -10.40 8.49 -13.86
CA VAL A 41 -9.44 9.33 -14.61
C VAL A 41 -8.05 8.70 -14.56
N VAL A 42 -7.57 8.33 -13.37
CA VAL A 42 -6.24 7.72 -13.20
C VAL A 42 -6.12 6.40 -13.97
N GLN A 43 -7.14 5.55 -13.92
CA GLN A 43 -7.19 4.31 -14.70
C GLN A 43 -7.18 4.58 -16.21
N GLN A 44 -7.98 5.54 -16.69
CA GLN A 44 -8.04 5.91 -18.11
C GLN A 44 -6.68 6.42 -18.61
N TRP A 45 -5.97 7.24 -17.82
CA TRP A 45 -4.60 7.68 -18.14
C TRP A 45 -3.62 6.52 -18.25
N SER A 46 -3.69 5.58 -17.31
CA SER A 46 -2.87 4.37 -17.34
C SER A 46 -3.16 3.49 -18.57
N TYR A 47 -4.44 3.30 -18.92
CA TYR A 47 -4.84 2.57 -20.14
C TYR A 47 -4.39 3.29 -21.41
N LEU A 48 -4.49 4.62 -21.46
CA LEU A 48 -4.00 5.40 -22.58
C LEU A 48 -2.49 5.23 -22.74
N GLY A 49 -1.73 5.33 -21.65
CA GLY A 49 -0.29 5.10 -21.65
C GLY A 49 0.07 3.69 -22.11
N HIS A 50 -0.70 2.69 -21.71
CA HIS A 50 -0.55 1.33 -22.20
C HIS A 50 -0.80 1.22 -23.72
N TYR A 51 -1.88 1.81 -24.21
CA TYR A 51 -2.25 1.78 -25.62
C TYR A 51 -1.21 2.43 -26.54
N ILE A 52 -0.58 3.52 -26.09
CA ILE A 52 0.48 4.20 -26.85
C ILE A 52 1.88 3.61 -26.60
N GLY A 53 1.99 2.52 -25.83
CA GLY A 53 3.23 1.77 -25.66
C GLY A 53 4.19 2.24 -24.55
N LEU A 54 3.75 3.07 -23.60
CA LEU A 54 4.60 3.54 -22.50
C LEU A 54 4.91 2.47 -21.44
N GLY A 55 4.08 1.44 -21.33
CA GLY A 55 4.27 0.35 -20.36
C GLY A 55 3.01 -0.45 -20.10
N HIS A 56 3.08 -1.42 -19.19
CA HIS A 56 1.89 -2.13 -18.72
C HIS A 56 1.05 -1.22 -17.82
N HIS A 57 -0.28 -1.26 -17.95
CA HIS A 57 -1.19 -0.37 -17.21
C HIS A 57 -0.96 -0.43 -15.68
N SER A 58 -0.78 -1.61 -15.10
CA SER A 58 -0.55 -1.72 -13.64
C SER A 58 0.76 -1.06 -13.20
N LYS A 59 1.82 -1.13 -14.02
CA LYS A 59 3.10 -0.47 -13.72
C LYS A 59 2.97 1.05 -13.75
N LEU A 60 2.28 1.57 -14.78
CA LEU A 60 2.01 3.01 -14.90
C LEU A 60 1.17 3.53 -13.73
N LEU A 61 0.16 2.75 -13.33
CA LEU A 61 -0.67 3.05 -12.17
C LEU A 61 0.16 3.05 -10.88
N ASN A 62 1.03 2.06 -10.69
CA ASN A 62 1.89 1.98 -9.51
C ASN A 62 2.92 3.12 -9.44
N SER A 63 3.48 3.52 -10.60
CA SER A 63 4.34 4.70 -10.70
C SER A 63 3.61 5.99 -10.35
N TRP A 64 2.36 6.15 -10.80
CA TRP A 64 1.55 7.31 -10.44
C TRP A 64 1.25 7.34 -8.93
N ILE A 65 0.91 6.19 -8.35
CA ILE A 65 0.70 6.08 -6.90
C ILE A 65 1.97 6.47 -6.14
N GLY A 66 3.12 5.89 -6.48
CA GLY A 66 4.39 6.23 -5.83
C GLY A 66 4.77 7.71 -5.98
N TRP A 67 4.49 8.31 -7.14
CA TRP A 67 4.66 9.75 -7.33
C TRP A 67 3.72 10.56 -6.43
N SER A 68 2.44 10.20 -6.35
CA SER A 68 1.47 10.87 -5.48
C SER A 68 1.85 10.76 -4.00
N GLU A 69 2.39 9.61 -3.58
CA GLU A 69 2.89 9.38 -2.23
C GLU A 69 4.13 10.22 -1.94
N SER A 70 5.00 10.46 -2.93
CA SER A 70 6.19 11.31 -2.75
C SER A 70 5.85 12.77 -2.41
N LEU A 71 4.61 13.20 -2.68
CA LEU A 71 4.10 14.52 -2.29
C LEU A 71 3.66 14.56 -0.82
N THR A 72 3.56 13.41 -0.15
CA THR A 72 3.27 13.32 1.28
C THR A 72 4.56 13.26 2.09
N MET A 73 4.60 14.02 3.19
CA MET A 73 5.79 14.07 4.05
C MET A 73 5.95 12.77 4.85
N PRO A 74 7.17 12.25 5.03
CA PRO A 74 7.41 11.12 5.91
C PRO A 74 6.93 11.41 7.34
N SER A 75 6.33 10.42 7.99
CA SER A 75 6.00 10.52 9.41
C SER A 75 7.28 10.32 10.23
N ALA A 76 7.63 11.30 11.07
CA ALA A 76 8.78 11.23 11.96
C ALA A 76 8.48 10.40 13.23
N ARG A 77 7.97 9.18 13.06
CA ARG A 77 7.72 8.29 14.20
C ARG A 77 8.99 7.63 14.68
N ALA A 78 9.04 7.37 15.99
CA ALA A 78 10.11 6.63 16.62
C ALA A 78 9.91 5.12 16.40
N VAL A 79 10.06 4.65 15.17
CA VAL A 79 10.10 3.22 14.82
C VAL A 79 11.41 2.94 14.08
N LYS A 80 12.14 1.90 14.48
CA LYS A 80 13.32 1.44 13.74
C LYS A 80 12.84 0.62 12.54
N ILE A 81 13.16 1.11 11.35
CA ILE A 81 12.82 0.46 10.08
C ILE A 81 14.06 -0.22 9.52
N THR A 82 13.94 -1.46 9.07
CA THR A 82 15.03 -2.20 8.43
C THR A 82 14.51 -2.93 7.20
N ASP A 83 15.12 -2.63 6.04
CA ASP A 83 14.93 -3.40 4.82
C ASP A 83 15.86 -4.63 4.86
N THR A 84 15.32 -5.82 4.63
CA THR A 84 16.09 -7.07 4.60
C THR A 84 15.42 -8.08 3.67
N THR A 85 15.94 -9.31 3.60
CA THR A 85 15.38 -10.40 2.83
C THR A 85 15.14 -11.63 3.69
N PHE A 86 13.95 -12.19 3.61
CA PHE A 86 13.58 -13.47 4.23
C PHE A 86 13.40 -14.52 3.15
N ASP A 87 14.29 -15.51 3.12
CA ASP A 87 14.33 -16.55 2.08
C ASP A 87 14.27 -15.97 0.65
N GLY A 88 15.05 -14.92 0.39
CA GLY A 88 15.11 -14.25 -0.93
C GLY A 88 13.88 -13.40 -1.28
N VAL A 89 12.94 -13.20 -0.36
CA VAL A 89 11.83 -12.26 -0.50
C VAL A 89 12.16 -10.98 0.24
N GLU A 90 12.06 -9.84 -0.43
CA GLU A 90 12.26 -8.54 0.22
C GLU A 90 11.18 -8.29 1.28
N VAL A 91 11.60 -7.84 2.45
CA VAL A 91 10.71 -7.48 3.55
C VAL A 91 11.18 -6.18 4.18
N ARG A 92 10.25 -5.46 4.80
CA ARG A 92 10.54 -4.32 5.65
C ARG A 92 10.06 -4.62 7.06
N VAL A 93 10.98 -4.54 8.02
CA VAL A 93 10.70 -4.80 9.43
C VAL A 93 10.63 -3.48 10.18
N TYR A 94 9.57 -3.31 10.96
CA TYR A 94 9.30 -2.16 11.82
C TYR A 94 9.40 -2.62 13.27
N GLN A 95 10.33 -2.06 14.03
CA GLN A 95 10.50 -2.36 15.45
C GLN A 95 10.19 -1.10 16.28
N PRO A 96 9.30 -1.16 17.28
CA PRO A 96 9.01 -0.03 18.14
C PRO A 96 10.23 0.33 19.01
N HIS A 97 10.36 1.61 19.37
CA HIS A 97 11.47 2.10 20.21
C HIS A 97 11.27 1.89 21.72
N THR A 98 10.25 1.14 22.14
CA THR A 98 9.99 0.86 23.55
C THR A 98 11.24 0.30 24.22
N GLN A 99 11.69 0.91 25.33
CA GLN A 99 12.79 0.36 26.12
C GLN A 99 12.33 -0.96 26.74
N VAL A 100 12.53 -2.03 26.00
CA VAL A 100 12.34 -3.38 26.48
C VAL A 100 13.37 -3.58 27.58
N SER A 101 12.91 -3.68 28.83
CA SER A 101 13.72 -4.35 29.86
C SER A 101 14.17 -5.69 29.27
N GLN A 102 15.42 -6.12 29.50
CA GLN A 102 16.06 -7.28 28.81
C GLN A 102 15.27 -8.61 28.82
N LYS A 103 14.11 -8.69 29.47
CA LYS A 103 13.24 -9.86 29.57
C LYS A 103 11.90 -9.79 28.82
N MET A 104 11.48 -8.65 28.25
CA MET A 104 10.18 -8.58 27.57
C MET A 104 10.31 -8.94 26.09
N LEU A 105 9.44 -9.81 25.58
CA LEU A 105 9.36 -10.13 24.16
C LEU A 105 8.21 -9.33 23.52
N TYR A 106 8.39 -8.90 22.28
CA TYR A 106 7.39 -8.21 21.49
C TYR A 106 6.35 -9.18 20.93
N ARG A 107 5.12 -8.70 20.76
CA ARG A 107 4.19 -9.34 19.82
C ARG A 107 4.62 -9.02 18.39
N SER A 108 4.12 -9.76 17.40
CA SER A 108 4.43 -9.47 16.00
C SER A 108 3.22 -9.59 15.09
N ILE A 109 3.28 -8.88 13.96
CA ILE A 109 2.30 -8.90 12.88
C ILE A 109 3.04 -9.14 11.56
N VAL A 110 2.62 -10.15 10.81
CA VAL A 110 3.01 -10.32 9.41
C VAL A 110 2.02 -9.58 8.52
N TYR A 111 2.47 -8.48 7.92
CA TYR A 111 1.64 -7.62 7.10
C TYR A 111 1.78 -7.93 5.61
N ILE A 112 0.64 -8.17 4.97
CA ILE A 112 0.51 -8.38 3.53
C ILE A 112 -0.25 -7.20 2.97
N HIS A 113 0.43 -6.37 2.17
CA HIS A 113 -0.21 -5.20 1.59
C HIS A 113 -1.27 -5.57 0.55
N GLY A 114 -2.25 -4.68 0.34
CA GLY A 114 -3.30 -4.84 -0.67
C GLY A 114 -2.81 -4.50 -2.08
N GLY A 115 -3.74 -4.14 -2.97
CA GLY A 115 -3.41 -3.77 -4.36
C GLY A 115 -3.65 -4.87 -5.40
N GLY A 116 -4.43 -5.91 -5.05
CA GLY A 116 -4.90 -6.92 -6.00
C GLY A 116 -3.80 -7.69 -6.72
N TRP A 117 -2.67 -7.91 -6.04
CA TRP A 117 -1.44 -8.52 -6.60
C TRP A 117 -0.76 -7.74 -7.73
N ALA A 118 -1.20 -6.52 -8.01
CA ALA A 118 -0.75 -5.71 -9.15
C ALA A 118 -0.12 -4.38 -8.76
N LEU A 119 -0.44 -3.88 -7.56
CA LEU A 119 -0.16 -2.51 -7.14
C LEU A 119 0.44 -2.45 -5.75
N LEU A 120 1.02 -1.29 -5.44
CA LEU A 120 1.56 -0.89 -4.15
C LEU A 120 2.88 -1.62 -3.83
N SER A 121 3.54 -1.25 -2.73
CA SER A 121 4.74 -1.91 -2.23
C SER A 121 4.92 -1.63 -0.74
N THR A 122 5.84 -2.36 -0.10
CA THR A 122 6.19 -2.12 1.32
C THR A 122 6.84 -0.76 1.56
N LYS A 123 7.41 -0.16 0.51
CA LYS A 123 8.10 1.14 0.58
C LYS A 123 7.18 2.31 0.28
N GLY A 124 5.96 2.05 -0.18
CA GLY A 124 4.97 3.08 -0.49
C GLY A 124 4.55 3.86 0.75
N GLY A 125 4.36 5.17 0.61
CA GLY A 125 4.11 6.10 1.72
C GLY A 125 2.93 5.69 2.60
N TYR A 126 1.81 5.24 2.00
CA TYR A 126 0.62 4.87 2.76
C TYR A 126 0.83 3.64 3.64
N TYR A 127 1.37 2.55 3.07
CA TYR A 127 1.59 1.32 3.84
C TYR A 127 2.78 1.41 4.77
N ASN A 128 3.80 2.17 4.40
CA ASN A 128 4.90 2.45 5.30
C ASN A 128 4.39 3.20 6.54
N HIS A 129 3.63 4.28 6.36
CA HIS A 129 3.02 5.00 7.47
C HIS A 129 2.10 4.11 8.30
N PHE A 130 1.26 3.31 7.66
CA PHE A 130 0.34 2.40 8.35
C PHE A 130 1.09 1.38 9.22
N CYS A 131 2.18 0.79 8.70
CA CYS A 131 3.01 -0.14 9.46
C CYS A 131 3.74 0.55 10.62
N GLU A 132 4.20 1.80 10.45
CA GLU A 132 4.75 2.60 11.54
C GLU A 132 3.71 2.88 12.64
N VAL A 133 2.48 3.32 12.27
CA VAL A 133 1.37 3.49 13.23
C VAL A 133 1.17 2.20 14.01
N MET A 134 1.10 1.08 13.29
CA MET A 134 0.78 -0.23 13.84
C MET A 134 1.87 -0.72 14.80
N ALA A 135 3.14 -0.60 14.41
CA ALA A 135 4.27 -1.00 15.23
C ALA A 135 4.31 -0.20 16.54
N GLU A 136 4.13 1.13 16.45
CA GLU A 136 4.11 2.03 17.62
C GLU A 136 2.88 1.78 18.51
N SER A 137 1.68 1.76 17.93
CA SER A 137 0.43 1.69 18.70
C SER A 137 0.20 0.35 19.39
N LEU A 138 0.75 -0.73 18.83
CA LEU A 138 0.58 -2.09 19.36
C LEU A 138 1.80 -2.60 20.14
N ASP A 139 2.88 -1.82 20.17
CA ASP A 139 4.19 -2.25 20.67
C ASP A 139 4.59 -3.61 20.06
N ALA A 140 4.56 -3.64 18.72
CA ALA A 140 4.66 -4.85 17.92
C ALA A 140 5.73 -4.75 16.84
N VAL A 141 6.47 -5.84 16.63
CA VAL A 141 7.31 -5.97 15.43
C VAL A 141 6.40 -6.25 14.23
N VAL A 142 6.39 -5.35 13.25
CA VAL A 142 5.62 -5.55 12.01
C VAL A 142 6.57 -5.96 10.89
N VAL A 143 6.27 -7.05 10.20
CA VAL A 143 7.01 -7.53 9.03
C VAL A 143 6.13 -7.33 7.80
N SER A 144 6.45 -6.34 6.97
CA SER A 144 5.74 -6.05 5.73
C SER A 144 6.43 -6.77 4.56
N ILE A 145 5.71 -7.62 3.85
CA ILE A 145 6.27 -8.50 2.79
C ILE A 145 6.11 -7.83 1.41
N ASN A 146 7.22 -7.68 0.68
CA ASN A 146 7.26 -7.12 -0.68
C ASN A 146 7.18 -8.24 -1.71
N TYR A 147 6.01 -8.87 -1.80
CA TYR A 147 5.77 -9.97 -2.72
C TYR A 147 5.75 -9.50 -4.18
N LYS A 148 6.08 -10.40 -5.11
CA LYS A 148 6.06 -10.13 -6.56
C LYS A 148 4.71 -9.61 -7.06
N LEU A 149 4.67 -8.88 -8.18
CA LEU A 149 3.41 -8.33 -8.71
C LEU A 149 3.17 -8.73 -10.17
N VAL A 150 1.89 -8.79 -10.56
CA VAL A 150 1.51 -8.82 -11.98
C VAL A 150 1.87 -7.48 -12.65
N PRO A 151 2.26 -7.49 -13.94
CA PRO A 151 2.16 -8.60 -14.90
C PRO A 151 3.37 -9.54 -14.92
N ASP A 152 4.46 -9.22 -14.23
CA ASP A 152 5.73 -9.95 -14.40
C ASP A 152 5.65 -11.34 -13.77
N PHE A 153 4.89 -11.47 -12.67
CA PHE A 153 4.71 -12.72 -11.96
C PHE A 153 3.22 -12.95 -11.73
N HIS A 154 2.75 -14.13 -12.14
CA HIS A 154 1.35 -14.52 -12.00
C HIS A 154 1.18 -15.43 -10.78
N PHE A 155 -0.07 -15.56 -10.33
CA PHE A 155 -0.42 -16.52 -9.28
C PHE A 155 0.11 -17.92 -9.65
N PRO A 156 0.74 -18.67 -8.72
CA PRO A 156 0.79 -18.44 -7.27
C PRO A 156 2.03 -17.69 -6.73
N ALA A 157 2.85 -17.07 -7.58
CA ALA A 157 4.15 -16.50 -7.15
C ALA A 157 4.07 -15.55 -5.94
N GLN A 158 3.01 -14.74 -5.86
CA GLN A 158 2.74 -13.85 -4.73
C GLN A 158 2.51 -14.59 -3.43
N PHE A 159 1.69 -15.64 -3.50
CA PHE A 159 1.38 -16.50 -2.36
C PHE A 159 2.64 -17.25 -1.90
N ASP A 160 3.44 -17.74 -2.84
CA ASP A 160 4.69 -18.43 -2.53
C ASP A 160 5.69 -17.49 -1.84
N ASP A 161 5.84 -16.24 -2.30
CA ASP A 161 6.67 -15.23 -1.62
C ASP A 161 6.20 -14.97 -0.19
N ILE A 162 4.89 -14.78 0.00
CA ILE A 162 4.30 -14.56 1.34
C ILE A 162 4.58 -15.76 2.24
N LEU A 163 4.35 -16.97 1.75
CA LEU A 163 4.54 -18.19 2.53
C LEU A 163 6.02 -18.39 2.91
N ARG A 164 6.94 -18.16 1.97
CA ARG A 164 8.39 -18.28 2.20
C ARG A 164 8.89 -17.26 3.21
N ALA A 165 8.56 -15.99 3.02
CA ALA A 165 8.93 -14.92 3.95
C ALA A 165 8.37 -15.17 5.37
N THR A 166 7.10 -15.58 5.46
CA THR A 166 6.44 -15.90 6.73
C THR A 166 7.11 -17.07 7.44
N LYS A 167 7.34 -18.19 6.74
CA LYS A 167 8.02 -19.36 7.31
C LYS A 167 9.43 -19.03 7.81
N HIS A 168 10.17 -18.24 7.03
CA HIS A 168 11.50 -17.79 7.41
C HIS A 168 11.47 -16.90 8.66
N PHE A 169 10.51 -15.96 8.74
CA PHE A 169 10.32 -15.12 9.92
C PHE A 169 10.03 -15.93 11.19
N LEU A 170 9.26 -17.01 11.06
CA LEU A 170 8.88 -17.89 12.18
C LEU A 170 10.02 -18.80 12.67
N LEU A 171 11.21 -18.77 12.07
CA LEU A 171 12.35 -19.52 12.56
C LEU A 171 12.81 -19.00 13.94
N PRO A 172 13.14 -19.87 14.90
CA PRO A 172 13.48 -19.44 16.27
C PRO A 172 14.58 -18.37 16.34
N ASP A 173 15.64 -18.51 15.53
CA ASP A 173 16.76 -17.56 15.52
C ASP A 173 16.35 -16.18 14.96
N VAL A 174 15.43 -16.16 13.99
CA VAL A 174 14.90 -14.92 13.41
C VAL A 174 13.96 -14.23 14.40
N LEU A 175 13.08 -14.99 15.08
CA LEU A 175 12.25 -14.43 16.14
C LEU A 175 13.09 -13.85 17.28
N ALA A 176 14.16 -14.56 17.69
CA ALA A 176 15.08 -14.11 18.71
C ALA A 176 15.83 -12.82 18.30
N GLN A 177 16.23 -12.71 17.03
CA GLN A 177 16.88 -11.50 16.49
C GLN A 177 16.01 -10.24 16.67
N TYR A 178 14.69 -10.38 16.58
CA TYR A 178 13.73 -9.28 16.74
C TYR A 178 13.07 -9.23 18.13
N SER A 179 13.52 -10.06 19.07
CA SER A 179 12.92 -10.22 20.41
C SER A 179 11.41 -10.51 20.36
N VAL A 180 10.95 -11.32 19.40
CA VAL A 180 9.54 -11.64 19.22
C VAL A 180 9.15 -12.87 20.04
N ASP A 181 7.98 -12.82 20.65
CA ASP A 181 7.32 -13.92 21.34
C ASP A 181 6.68 -14.88 20.34
N PRO A 182 7.15 -16.13 20.21
CA PRO A 182 6.60 -17.10 19.27
C PRO A 182 5.11 -17.42 19.48
N ALA A 183 4.57 -17.16 20.68
CA ALA A 183 3.17 -17.40 21.01
C ALA A 183 2.25 -16.20 20.67
N ARG A 184 2.79 -15.06 20.23
CA ARG A 184 2.05 -13.81 19.96
C ARG A 184 2.36 -13.24 18.59
N ILE A 185 2.11 -14.03 17.55
CA ILE A 185 2.27 -13.66 16.15
C ILE A 185 0.90 -13.70 15.47
N ALA A 186 0.56 -12.64 14.73
CA ALA A 186 -0.66 -12.51 13.96
C ALA A 186 -0.38 -12.31 12.46
#